data_AF-A0A9W4KLE4-F1
#
_entry.id   AF-A0A9W4KLE4-F1
#
_cell.length_a   1.000
_cell.length_b   1.000
_cell.length_c   1.000
_cell.angle_alpha   90.00
_cell.angle_beta   90.00
_cell.angle_gamma   90.00
#
_symmetry.space_group_name_H-M   'P 1'
#
loop_
_entity.id
_entity.type
_entity.pdbx_description
1 polymer ?
#
loop_
_entity_poly.entity_id
_entity_poly.type
_entity_poly.pdbx_seq_one_letter_code
_entity_poly.pdbx_strand_id
1 'polypeptide(L)'
;MAPYVIGDGTCVSEDFLVKVSNNQAPVKVQCRWRLSDLPGKAYAVRYFYVLDLLLKVLPISKENGEDESLLADATGSALETLVRKISIDQTVRRTEIAVKVILAPVDGYLCRSDILDVRMRHSEFVDTVISFGTWDKRLPTFSRHDKHSLLPLLLSSPGAIIPRETPESGTDNWALLHKDMETRLSFNWILPRKPASYKVALVAGRHRYEGGTYRAEGFLDAARALGIAITILDEPGHWLEGEKYAHLRDDFVAVNLSFNDGLVRRITDAVKGRDIDGIITFTDEYVLTTGEAAEVLGLPAEPLHAMQQGLHKDELRKVVNNTNIQAFLLQHAAQLDGLAFANNLAALQYPLIVKPAYGRASAGVKKVTDESSLREAVRLLTADGLDEEGILLETFVDGPELDCNFVLCDGEVLFLELTDDLPSAGDANDATLADNFFETAMISNSGLPASEQQAVRDSLQRSLRKLGLG
;
A
#
# COMPACT_ATOMS: atom_id res chain seq x y z
N MET A 1 -15.14 -0.28 -37.41
CA MET A 1 -14.69 0.84 -36.54
C MET A 1 -15.53 2.05 -36.88
N ALA A 2 -16.55 2.35 -36.08
CA ALA A 2 -17.20 3.65 -36.17
C ALA A 2 -16.23 4.68 -35.54
N PRO A 3 -15.92 5.80 -36.21
CA PRO A 3 -15.12 6.85 -35.59
C PRO A 3 -15.84 7.35 -34.33
N TYR A 4 -15.12 7.50 -33.23
CA TYR A 4 -15.67 8.15 -32.04
C TYR A 4 -16.04 9.59 -32.41
N VAL A 5 -17.34 9.90 -32.31
CA VAL A 5 -17.84 11.25 -32.56
C VAL A 5 -17.94 11.93 -31.20
N ILE A 6 -17.08 12.93 -30.99
CA ILE A 6 -17.31 13.92 -29.94
C ILE A 6 -18.66 14.58 -30.25
N GLY A 7 -19.71 14.27 -29.47
CA GLY A 7 -21.05 14.84 -29.69
C GLY A 7 -21.08 16.37 -29.73
N ASP A 8 -22.16 16.91 -30.29
CA ASP A 8 -22.45 18.22 -30.92
C ASP A 8 -22.14 19.53 -30.15
N GLY A 9 -21.33 19.49 -29.09
CA GLY A 9 -20.81 20.68 -28.41
C GLY A 9 -19.66 21.36 -29.16
N THR A 10 -19.31 22.60 -28.76
CA THR A 10 -18.18 23.36 -29.32
C THR A 10 -16.84 22.67 -29.00
N CYS A 11 -16.34 21.89 -29.96
CA CYS A 11 -15.02 21.24 -29.92
C CYS A 11 -13.95 22.22 -30.43
N VAL A 12 -12.81 22.30 -29.74
CA VAL A 12 -11.65 23.11 -30.15
C VAL A 12 -10.68 22.22 -30.92
N SER A 13 -10.10 22.74 -32.00
CA SER A 13 -9.10 22.04 -32.80
C SER A 13 -7.81 22.86 -32.86
N GLU A 14 -6.69 22.23 -32.53
CA GLU A 14 -5.36 22.83 -32.50
C GLU A 14 -4.33 21.84 -33.04
N ASP A 15 -3.31 22.35 -33.72
CA ASP A 15 -2.22 21.56 -34.28
C ASP A 15 -0.88 21.96 -33.62
N PHE A 16 -0.07 20.97 -33.27
CA PHE A 16 1.19 21.16 -32.55
C PHE A 16 2.34 20.41 -33.23
N LEU A 17 3.57 20.87 -33.00
CA LEU A 17 4.79 20.12 -33.29
C LEU A 17 5.30 19.44 -32.02
N VAL A 18 5.61 18.14 -32.11
CA VAL A 18 6.04 17.31 -30.97
C VAL A 18 7.17 16.39 -31.37
N LYS A 19 8.17 16.17 -30.51
CA LYS A 19 9.21 15.16 -30.71
C LYS A 19 8.78 13.79 -30.18
N VAL A 20 8.71 12.79 -31.05
CA VAL A 20 8.34 11.40 -30.68
C VAL A 20 9.52 10.63 -30.09
N SER A 21 10.74 10.99 -30.49
CA SER A 21 11.98 10.50 -29.89
C SER A 21 13.05 11.58 -29.96
N ASN A 22 14.07 11.49 -29.10
CA ASN A 22 15.11 12.52 -29.02
C ASN A 22 15.93 12.66 -30.31
N ASN A 23 15.93 11.63 -31.17
CA ASN A 23 16.73 11.55 -32.39
C ASN A 23 15.91 11.68 -33.68
N GLN A 24 14.61 11.96 -33.59
CA GLN A 24 13.74 12.14 -34.76
C GLN A 24 13.31 13.60 -34.91
N ALA A 25 13.00 13.98 -36.16
CA ALA A 25 12.34 15.25 -36.43
C ALA A 25 10.98 15.30 -35.71
N PRO A 26 10.51 16.50 -35.30
CA PRO A 26 9.17 16.66 -34.78
C PRO A 26 8.12 16.11 -35.76
N VAL A 27 6.96 15.70 -35.24
CA VAL A 27 5.78 15.30 -36.01
C VAL A 27 4.65 16.29 -35.78
N LYS A 28 3.75 16.42 -36.75
CA LYS A 28 2.52 17.21 -36.60
C LYS A 28 1.52 16.38 -35.79
N VAL A 29 0.97 16.96 -34.74
CA VAL A 29 -0.07 16.35 -33.90
C VAL A 29 -1.31 17.20 -33.97
N GLN A 30 -2.39 16.64 -34.48
CA GLN A 30 -3.70 17.27 -34.50
C GLN A 30 -4.47 16.86 -33.24
N CYS A 31 -4.96 17.86 -32.51
CA CYS A 31 -5.70 17.70 -31.27
C CYS A 31 -7.10 18.27 -31.44
N ARG A 32 -8.12 17.46 -31.18
CA ARG A 32 -9.52 17.90 -31.08
C ARG A 32 -10.02 17.62 -29.68
N TRP A 33 -10.50 18.62 -28.96
CA TRP A 33 -10.84 18.44 -27.56
C TRP A 33 -12.06 19.24 -27.11
N ARG A 34 -12.66 18.76 -26.01
CA ARG A 34 -13.71 19.45 -25.28
C ARG A 34 -13.55 19.24 -23.79
N LEU A 35 -14.03 20.21 -23.01
CA LEU A 35 -14.21 20.01 -21.57
C LEU A 35 -15.51 19.24 -21.33
N SER A 36 -15.41 18.13 -20.61
CA SER A 36 -16.55 17.30 -20.22
C SER A 36 -17.19 17.90 -18.97
N ASP A 37 -17.94 18.99 -19.13
CA ASP A 37 -18.70 19.60 -18.05
C ASP A 37 -20.05 18.86 -17.90
N LEU A 38 -20.14 17.91 -16.96
CA LEU A 38 -21.44 17.49 -16.45
C LEU A 38 -21.92 18.54 -15.42
N PRO A 39 -23.20 18.96 -15.48
CA PRO A 39 -23.78 19.86 -14.49
C PRO A 39 -23.94 19.12 -13.15
N GLY A 40 -22.88 19.10 -12.35
CA GLY A 40 -22.97 18.76 -10.94
C GLY A 40 -23.80 19.80 -10.19
N LYS A 41 -24.52 19.38 -9.14
CA LYS A 41 -25.17 20.30 -8.20
C LYS A 41 -24.14 21.34 -7.74
N ALA A 42 -24.51 22.62 -7.70
CA ALA A 42 -23.60 23.75 -7.41
C ALA A 42 -22.82 23.65 -6.07
N TYR A 43 -23.15 22.67 -5.22
CA TYR A 43 -22.61 22.46 -3.89
C TYR A 43 -21.81 21.14 -3.72
N ALA A 44 -21.64 20.34 -4.77
CA ALA A 44 -20.85 19.11 -4.68
C ALA A 44 -19.34 19.42 -4.80
N VAL A 45 -18.53 18.87 -3.88
CA VAL A 45 -17.07 18.93 -3.96
C VAL A 45 -16.61 18.27 -5.26
N ARG A 46 -15.83 18.98 -6.06
CA ARG A 46 -15.24 18.44 -7.30
C ARG A 46 -13.79 18.04 -7.04
N TYR A 47 -13.49 16.76 -7.25
CA TYR A 47 -12.13 16.23 -7.08
C TYR A 47 -11.31 16.26 -8.37
N PHE A 48 -11.94 16.43 -9.53
CA PHE A 48 -11.27 16.58 -10.83
C PHE A 48 -12.18 17.22 -11.87
N TYR A 49 -11.58 17.70 -12.96
CA TYR A 49 -12.27 17.93 -14.24
C TYR A 49 -11.72 16.98 -15.30
N VAL A 50 -12.48 16.78 -16.38
CA VAL A 50 -12.07 15.95 -17.51
C VAL A 50 -12.11 16.77 -18.78
N LEU A 51 -11.08 16.57 -19.60
CA LEU A 51 -11.01 17.00 -20.99
C LEU A 51 -10.98 15.74 -21.86
N ASP A 52 -11.98 15.60 -22.74
CA ASP A 52 -11.98 14.54 -23.76
C ASP A 52 -11.11 15.05 -24.93
N LEU A 53 -10.05 14.30 -25.25
CA LEU A 53 -9.08 14.63 -26.30
C LEU A 53 -9.06 13.52 -27.35
N LEU A 54 -9.18 13.91 -28.61
CA LEU A 54 -8.84 13.10 -29.77
C LEU A 54 -7.50 13.57 -30.33
N LEU A 55 -6.59 12.63 -30.49
CA LEU A 55 -5.22 12.88 -30.91
C LEU A 55 -4.92 12.11 -32.20
N LYS A 56 -4.38 12.80 -33.20
CA LYS A 56 -3.94 12.21 -34.46
C LYS A 56 -2.52 12.63 -34.77
N VAL A 57 -1.62 11.65 -34.90
CA VAL A 57 -0.22 11.89 -35.28
C VAL A 57 -0.09 11.80 -36.79
N LEU A 58 0.49 12.82 -37.41
CA LEU A 58 0.65 12.94 -38.86
C LEU A 58 2.14 13.05 -39.22
N PRO A 59 2.61 12.35 -40.28
CA PRO A 59 3.94 12.59 -40.81
C PRO A 59 4.01 14.01 -41.40
N ILE A 60 5.14 14.69 -41.22
CA ILE A 60 5.39 15.98 -41.85
C ILE A 60 5.68 15.74 -43.35
N SER A 61 4.76 16.17 -44.21
CA SER A 61 4.95 16.15 -45.67
C SER A 61 5.23 17.57 -46.17
N LYS A 62 6.41 17.80 -46.75
CA LYS A 62 6.85 19.08 -47.35
C LYS A 62 6.01 19.56 -48.57
N GLU A 63 4.93 18.86 -48.92
CA GLU A 63 4.19 19.09 -50.16
C GLU A 63 2.95 20.00 -50.02
N ASN A 64 2.48 20.27 -48.79
CA ASN A 64 1.34 21.16 -48.58
C ASN A 64 1.85 22.49 -48.03
N GLY A 65 1.69 23.56 -48.82
CA GLY A 65 2.12 24.93 -48.49
C GLY A 65 1.37 25.61 -47.34
N GLU A 66 1.10 24.89 -46.25
CA GLU A 66 0.82 25.51 -44.95
C GLU A 66 2.13 26.08 -44.40
N ASP A 67 2.09 27.30 -43.85
CA ASP A 67 3.26 27.95 -43.26
C ASP A 67 3.58 27.24 -41.93
N GLU A 68 4.35 26.14 -42.03
CA GLU A 68 4.76 25.27 -40.91
C GLU A 68 5.50 26.04 -39.79
N SER A 69 5.93 27.28 -40.06
CA SER A 69 6.54 28.22 -39.12
C SER A 69 5.57 28.78 -38.05
N LEU A 70 4.25 28.59 -38.22
CA LEU A 70 3.20 29.09 -37.32
C LEU A 70 2.67 28.06 -36.30
N LEU A 71 3.10 26.80 -36.36
CA LEU A 71 2.67 25.76 -35.41
C LEU A 71 3.35 25.94 -34.04
N ALA A 72 2.58 25.81 -32.97
CA ALA A 72 3.12 25.86 -31.61
C ALA A 72 3.97 24.62 -31.31
N ASP A 73 5.20 24.82 -30.83
CA ASP A 73 6.08 23.75 -30.35
C ASP A 73 5.65 23.30 -28.95
N ALA A 74 5.29 22.03 -28.83
CA ALA A 74 4.86 21.40 -27.59
C ALA A 74 5.96 20.50 -26.98
N THR A 75 7.21 20.62 -27.43
CA THR A 75 8.37 19.93 -26.81
C THR A 75 8.54 20.34 -25.34
N GLY A 76 8.79 19.37 -24.48
CA GLY A 76 8.87 19.47 -23.02
C GLY A 76 7.52 19.44 -22.30
N SER A 77 6.40 19.37 -23.03
CA SER A 77 5.06 19.43 -22.45
C SER A 77 4.46 18.05 -22.15
N ALA A 78 3.36 18.04 -21.39
CA ALA A 78 2.55 16.85 -21.18
C ALA A 78 1.99 16.25 -22.49
N LEU A 79 1.77 17.09 -23.53
CA LEU A 79 1.36 16.60 -24.85
C LEU A 79 2.47 15.76 -25.50
N GLU A 80 3.74 16.15 -25.34
CA GLU A 80 4.86 15.32 -25.81
C GLU A 80 4.90 13.98 -25.07
N THR A 81 4.79 14.00 -23.74
CA THR A 81 4.75 12.76 -22.93
C THR A 81 3.64 11.81 -23.41
N LEU A 82 2.45 12.35 -23.66
CA LEU A 82 1.30 11.61 -24.18
C LEU A 82 1.61 10.98 -25.54
N VAL A 83 2.09 11.78 -26.50
CA VAL A 83 2.40 11.31 -27.87
C VAL A 83 3.52 10.27 -27.88
N ARG A 84 4.55 10.45 -27.05
CA ARG A 84 5.66 9.49 -26.94
C ARG A 84 5.19 8.14 -26.44
N LYS A 85 4.39 8.12 -25.36
CA LYS A 85 3.83 6.87 -24.81
C LYS A 85 2.93 6.16 -25.81
N ILE A 86 2.06 6.90 -26.48
CA ILE A 86 1.21 6.39 -27.54
C ILE A 86 2.03 5.79 -28.69
N SER A 87 3.12 6.45 -29.10
CA SER A 87 3.89 6.03 -30.27
C SER A 87 4.78 4.81 -30.02
N ILE A 88 5.22 4.59 -28.78
CA ILE A 88 6.00 3.40 -28.38
C ILE A 88 5.14 2.12 -28.47
N ASP A 89 3.85 2.22 -28.21
CA ASP A 89 2.94 1.08 -28.09
C ASP A 89 2.36 0.58 -29.43
N GLN A 90 2.57 1.31 -30.54
CA GLN A 90 1.91 1.00 -31.81
C GLN A 90 2.57 -0.16 -32.58
N THR A 91 2.05 -1.37 -32.34
CA THR A 91 2.01 -2.50 -33.28
C THR A 91 0.85 -2.40 -34.28
N VAL A 92 -0.07 -1.44 -34.12
CA VAL A 92 -1.21 -1.19 -35.03
C VAL A 92 -1.29 0.30 -35.34
N ARG A 93 -1.28 0.66 -36.64
CA ARG A 93 -1.44 2.04 -37.15
C ARG A 93 -2.85 2.58 -36.84
N ARG A 94 -3.09 3.03 -35.61
CA ARG A 94 -4.32 3.78 -35.26
C ARG A 94 -4.22 5.18 -35.86
N THR A 95 -5.24 5.59 -36.61
CA THR A 95 -5.30 6.90 -37.27
C THR A 95 -5.77 8.03 -36.35
N GLU A 96 -6.42 7.71 -35.23
CA GLU A 96 -6.85 8.68 -34.22
C GLU A 96 -7.01 7.96 -32.87
N ILE A 97 -6.64 8.60 -31.77
CA ILE A 97 -6.63 8.02 -30.42
C ILE A 97 -7.45 8.88 -29.47
N ALA A 98 -8.33 8.19 -28.75
CA ALA A 98 -9.16 8.68 -27.68
C ALA A 98 -8.40 8.78 -26.35
N VAL A 99 -8.46 9.93 -25.69
CA VAL A 99 -7.80 10.18 -24.41
C VAL A 99 -8.72 10.96 -23.49
N LYS A 100 -8.80 10.56 -22.21
CA LYS A 100 -9.35 11.38 -21.12
C LYS A 100 -8.22 12.04 -20.36
N VAL A 101 -8.11 13.34 -20.45
CA VAL A 101 -7.15 14.13 -19.67
C VAL A 101 -7.81 14.57 -18.37
N ILE A 102 -7.15 14.30 -17.25
CA ILE A 102 -7.62 14.72 -15.92
C ILE A 102 -7.04 16.10 -15.62
N LEU A 103 -7.83 16.99 -15.04
CA LEU A 103 -7.38 18.33 -14.65
C LEU A 103 -7.62 18.54 -13.16
N ALA A 104 -6.61 19.10 -12.48
CA ALA A 104 -6.65 19.43 -11.07
C ALA A 104 -7.69 20.51 -10.77
N PRO A 105 -8.59 20.32 -9.79
CA PRO A 105 -9.61 21.32 -9.46
C PRO A 105 -9.06 22.48 -8.62
N VAL A 106 -7.90 22.28 -7.99
CA VAL A 106 -7.23 23.22 -7.08
C VAL A 106 -5.72 23.15 -7.29
N ASP A 107 -5.01 24.21 -6.91
CA ASP A 107 -3.56 24.23 -6.93
C ASP A 107 -2.99 23.42 -5.75
N GLY A 108 -1.85 22.77 -6.00
CA GLY A 108 -1.20 21.97 -4.96
C GLY A 108 -0.24 20.95 -5.51
N TYR A 109 -0.07 19.84 -4.80
CA TYR A 109 0.88 18.78 -5.11
C TYR A 109 0.16 17.45 -5.12
N LEU A 110 0.60 16.51 -5.95
CA LEU A 110 0.06 15.15 -5.88
C LEU A 110 0.39 14.51 -4.54
N CYS A 111 -0.57 13.80 -3.93
CA CYS A 111 -0.30 13.03 -2.71
C CYS A 111 0.70 11.88 -2.94
N ARG A 112 0.77 11.38 -4.18
CA ARG A 112 1.79 10.44 -4.68
C ARG A 112 1.86 10.53 -6.21
N SER A 113 3.04 10.28 -6.79
CA SER A 113 3.27 10.49 -8.23
C SER A 113 2.54 9.52 -9.17
N ASP A 114 2.12 8.37 -8.67
CA ASP A 114 1.43 7.29 -9.40
C ASP A 114 -0.05 7.17 -9.02
N ILE A 115 -0.64 8.22 -8.42
CA ILE A 115 -2.00 8.15 -7.88
C ILE A 115 -3.04 7.71 -8.92
N LEU A 116 -2.88 8.13 -10.18
CA LEU A 116 -3.78 7.72 -11.25
C LEU A 116 -3.63 6.22 -11.59
N ASP A 117 -2.40 5.70 -11.61
CA ASP A 117 -2.13 4.28 -11.88
C ASP A 117 -2.80 3.42 -10.82
N VAL A 118 -2.51 3.70 -9.54
CA VAL A 118 -3.04 2.93 -8.40
C VAL A 118 -4.56 2.95 -8.38
N ARG A 119 -5.19 4.10 -8.67
CA ARG A 119 -6.65 4.23 -8.62
C ARG A 119 -7.35 3.63 -9.83
N MET A 120 -6.71 3.61 -11.00
CA MET A 120 -7.26 2.99 -12.21
C MET A 120 -6.88 1.51 -12.37
N ARG A 121 -6.03 0.97 -11.49
CA ARG A 121 -5.64 -0.43 -11.52
C ARG A 121 -6.87 -1.34 -11.49
N HIS A 122 -6.84 -2.37 -12.32
CA HIS A 122 -7.93 -3.34 -12.52
C HIS A 122 -9.26 -2.72 -13.00
N SER A 123 -9.28 -1.46 -13.46
CA SER A 123 -10.45 -0.95 -14.17
C SER A 123 -10.62 -1.68 -15.50
N GLU A 124 -11.83 -2.19 -15.75
CA GLU A 124 -12.18 -2.84 -17.01
C GLU A 124 -12.22 -1.84 -18.18
N PHE A 125 -12.37 -0.55 -17.88
CA PHE A 125 -12.53 0.52 -18.87
C PHE A 125 -11.22 1.22 -19.22
N VAL A 126 -10.14 0.98 -18.47
CA VAL A 126 -8.83 1.60 -18.68
C VAL A 126 -7.90 0.63 -19.38
N ASP A 127 -7.28 1.11 -20.45
CA ASP A 127 -6.19 0.41 -21.12
C ASP A 127 -4.86 0.83 -20.52
N THR A 128 -4.57 2.14 -20.58
CA THR A 128 -3.29 2.70 -20.17
C THR A 128 -3.47 4.00 -19.39
N VAL A 129 -2.68 4.17 -18.32
CA VAL A 129 -2.54 5.44 -17.59
C VAL A 129 -1.20 6.08 -17.95
N ILE A 130 -1.23 7.38 -18.25
CA ILE A 130 -0.05 8.17 -18.59
C ILE A 130 0.09 9.30 -17.57
N SER A 131 1.07 9.19 -16.68
CA SER A 131 1.38 10.24 -15.70
C SER A 131 2.18 11.38 -16.31
N PHE A 132 1.83 12.61 -15.96
CA PHE A 132 2.58 13.83 -16.31
C PHE A 132 3.31 14.44 -15.11
N GLY A 133 2.80 14.21 -13.90
CA GLY A 133 3.28 14.82 -12.67
C GLY A 133 4.30 13.98 -11.89
N THR A 134 5.01 14.67 -11.00
CA THR A 134 5.77 14.08 -9.90
C THR A 134 5.17 14.58 -8.58
N TRP A 135 5.47 13.91 -7.46
CA TRP A 135 4.92 14.27 -6.15
C TRP A 135 5.42 15.65 -5.65
N ASP A 136 6.58 16.10 -6.13
CA ASP A 136 7.28 17.31 -5.66
C ASP A 136 7.03 18.56 -6.52
N LYS A 137 6.32 18.41 -7.65
CA LYS A 137 5.98 19.51 -8.56
C LYS A 137 4.59 20.04 -8.27
N ARG A 138 4.49 21.37 -8.21
CA ARG A 138 3.21 22.06 -8.01
C ARG A 138 2.37 22.00 -9.28
N LEU A 139 1.14 21.51 -9.16
CA LEU A 139 0.09 21.60 -10.15
C LEU A 139 -0.66 22.93 -9.97
N PRO A 140 -0.76 23.79 -11.00
CA PRO A 140 -1.60 24.97 -10.97
C PRO A 140 -3.09 24.59 -11.04
N THR A 141 -3.95 25.45 -10.49
CA THR A 141 -5.41 25.32 -10.62
C THR A 141 -5.83 25.43 -12.08
N PHE A 142 -6.72 24.55 -12.51
CA PHE A 142 -7.44 24.70 -13.77
C PHE A 142 -8.28 26.00 -13.78
N SER A 143 -7.98 26.91 -14.70
CA SER A 143 -8.80 28.11 -14.95
C SER A 143 -9.75 27.89 -16.13
N ARG A 144 -11.04 28.09 -15.90
CA ARG A 144 -12.07 28.12 -16.95
C ARG A 144 -11.91 29.30 -17.92
N HIS A 145 -11.00 30.23 -17.68
CA HIS A 145 -10.70 31.32 -18.61
C HIS A 145 -9.69 30.90 -19.70
N ASP A 146 -8.96 29.80 -19.49
CA ASP A 146 -7.95 29.27 -20.43
C ASP A 146 -8.57 28.31 -21.49
N LYS A 147 -9.89 28.40 -21.71
CA LYS A 147 -10.71 27.50 -22.55
C LYS A 147 -10.38 27.48 -24.04
N HIS A 148 -9.37 28.21 -24.47
CA HIS A 148 -9.08 28.41 -25.89
C HIS A 148 -7.77 27.77 -26.35
N SER A 149 -6.97 27.21 -25.45
CA SER A 149 -5.77 26.47 -25.86
C SER A 149 -5.47 25.26 -24.98
N LEU A 150 -5.06 24.16 -25.60
CA LEU A 150 -4.79 22.89 -24.94
C LEU A 150 -3.56 22.94 -24.01
N LEU A 151 -2.44 23.53 -24.44
CA LEU A 151 -1.18 23.45 -23.69
C LEU A 151 -1.28 24.06 -22.27
N PRO A 152 -1.89 25.25 -22.07
CA PRO A 152 -2.12 25.79 -20.72
C PRO A 152 -2.97 24.88 -19.84
N LEU A 153 -3.99 24.21 -20.41
CA LEU A 153 -4.85 23.29 -19.67
C LEU A 153 -4.05 22.08 -19.16
N LEU A 154 -3.17 21.54 -19.99
CA LEU A 154 -2.32 20.41 -19.63
C LEU A 154 -1.36 20.70 -18.47
N LEU A 155 -1.04 21.97 -18.18
CA LEU A 155 -0.21 22.31 -17.02
C LEU A 155 -0.87 21.91 -15.69
N SER A 156 -2.21 21.97 -15.62
CA SER A 156 -2.98 21.52 -14.45
C SER A 156 -3.23 20.01 -14.42
N SER A 157 -2.74 19.27 -15.41
CA SER A 157 -3.04 17.85 -15.56
C SER A 157 -2.01 16.98 -14.84
N PRO A 158 -2.44 16.11 -13.90
CA PRO A 158 -1.55 15.10 -13.34
C PRO A 158 -1.26 13.93 -14.30
N GLY A 159 -2.12 13.75 -15.32
CA GLY A 159 -2.03 12.63 -16.25
C GLY A 159 -3.29 12.44 -17.08
N ALA A 160 -3.22 11.44 -17.94
CA ALA A 160 -4.27 11.08 -18.88
C ALA A 160 -4.52 9.57 -18.90
N ILE A 161 -5.71 9.19 -19.37
CA ILE A 161 -6.19 7.82 -19.47
C ILE A 161 -6.53 7.52 -20.93
N ILE A 162 -6.01 6.40 -21.42
CA ILE A 162 -6.44 5.80 -22.68
C ILE A 162 -7.55 4.80 -22.36
N PRO A 163 -8.78 4.99 -22.86
CA PRO A 163 -9.87 4.04 -22.67
C PRO A 163 -9.59 2.71 -23.36
N ARG A 164 -10.04 1.61 -22.75
CA ARG A 164 -10.06 0.29 -23.39
C ARG A 164 -11.10 0.27 -24.49
N GLU A 165 -10.71 -0.07 -25.72
CA GLU A 165 -11.65 -0.22 -26.82
C GLU A 165 -12.39 -1.57 -26.71
N THR A 166 -13.72 -1.55 -26.64
CA THR A 166 -14.55 -2.75 -26.77
C THR A 166 -15.28 -2.75 -28.12
N PRO A 167 -15.43 -3.91 -28.79
CA PRO A 167 -16.04 -3.98 -30.12
C PRO A 167 -17.51 -3.51 -30.19
N GLU A 168 -18.24 -3.44 -29.06
CA GLU A 168 -19.70 -3.38 -29.05
C GLU A 168 -20.34 -2.08 -28.54
N SER A 169 -19.60 -1.05 -28.06
CA SER A 169 -20.27 0.15 -27.50
C SER A 169 -19.39 1.41 -27.44
N GLY A 170 -19.26 2.11 -28.58
CA GLY A 170 -18.38 3.28 -28.70
C GLY A 170 -18.72 4.49 -27.79
N THR A 171 -20.00 4.75 -27.50
CA THR A 171 -20.44 5.89 -26.67
C THR A 171 -20.67 5.53 -25.21
N ASP A 172 -21.23 4.35 -24.93
CA ASP A 172 -21.56 3.94 -23.56
C ASP A 172 -20.29 3.70 -22.73
N ASN A 173 -19.23 3.18 -23.35
CA ASN A 173 -17.95 2.92 -22.69
C ASN A 173 -17.28 4.21 -22.16
N TRP A 174 -17.44 5.35 -22.83
CA TRP A 174 -16.89 6.63 -22.35
C TRP A 174 -17.62 7.18 -21.13
N ALA A 175 -18.94 7.00 -21.09
CA ALA A 175 -19.76 7.39 -19.96
C ALA A 175 -19.50 6.45 -18.76
N LEU A 176 -19.36 5.15 -19.01
CA LEU A 176 -18.99 4.16 -17.99
C LEU A 176 -17.60 4.43 -17.42
N LEU A 177 -16.60 4.71 -18.26
CA LEU A 177 -15.28 5.13 -17.81
C LEU A 177 -15.35 6.40 -16.95
N HIS A 178 -16.16 7.39 -17.35
CA HIS A 178 -16.31 8.60 -16.55
C HIS A 178 -16.88 8.29 -15.16
N LYS A 179 -17.92 7.45 -15.07
CA LYS A 179 -18.52 7.02 -13.79
C LYS A 179 -17.54 6.21 -12.92
N ASP A 180 -16.72 5.36 -13.55
CA ASP A 180 -15.67 4.60 -12.87
C ASP A 180 -14.60 5.55 -12.30
N MET A 181 -14.17 6.55 -13.08
CA MET A 181 -13.28 7.62 -12.61
C MET A 181 -13.88 8.43 -11.45
N GLU A 182 -15.15 8.79 -11.52
CA GLU A 182 -15.85 9.49 -10.43
C GLU A 182 -15.80 8.69 -9.13
N THR A 183 -16.04 7.38 -9.21
CA THR A 183 -15.95 6.48 -8.04
C THR A 183 -14.52 6.40 -7.52
N ARG A 184 -13.55 6.19 -8.42
CA ARG A 184 -12.15 5.95 -8.08
C ARG A 184 -11.40 7.20 -7.62
N LEU A 185 -11.78 8.40 -8.04
CA LEU A 185 -11.11 9.67 -7.71
C LEU A 185 -11.94 10.59 -6.80
N SER A 186 -12.92 10.04 -6.07
CA SER A 186 -13.84 10.76 -5.18
C SER A 186 -13.25 11.22 -3.84
N PHE A 187 -11.97 11.60 -3.79
CA PHE A 187 -11.28 12.03 -2.57
C PHE A 187 -10.20 13.09 -2.87
N ASN A 188 -9.67 13.72 -1.83
CA ASN A 188 -8.60 14.71 -1.98
C ASN A 188 -7.27 14.00 -2.27
N TRP A 189 -6.84 14.04 -3.54
CA TRP A 189 -5.53 13.54 -3.98
C TRP A 189 -4.54 14.66 -4.35
N ILE A 190 -4.93 15.92 -4.15
CA ILE A 190 -4.07 17.10 -4.25
C ILE A 190 -3.88 17.69 -2.85
N LEU A 191 -2.63 17.78 -2.43
CA LEU A 191 -2.22 18.36 -1.16
C LEU A 191 -1.99 19.87 -1.33
N PRO A 192 -2.43 20.70 -0.35
CA PRO A 192 -2.24 22.15 -0.41
C PRO A 192 -0.80 22.58 -0.15
N ARG A 193 0.04 21.69 0.38
CA ARG A 193 1.45 21.94 0.73
C ARG A 193 2.33 20.89 0.08
N LYS A 194 3.56 21.28 -0.23
CA LYS A 194 4.55 20.36 -0.78
C LYS A 194 4.80 19.22 0.22
N PRO A 195 4.70 17.94 -0.19
CA PRO A 195 5.08 16.82 0.67
C PRO A 195 6.55 16.94 1.09
N ALA A 196 6.86 16.53 2.31
CA ALA A 196 8.24 16.34 2.73
C ALA A 196 8.83 15.10 2.04
N SER A 197 10.13 15.13 1.75
CA SER A 197 10.89 13.96 1.34
C SER A 197 11.54 13.36 2.57
N TYR A 198 11.65 12.03 2.62
CA TYR A 198 12.30 11.33 3.71
C TYR A 198 13.28 10.30 3.17
N LYS A 199 14.36 10.04 3.90
CA LYS A 199 15.32 8.97 3.67
C LYS A 199 15.22 7.97 4.80
N VAL A 200 14.87 6.72 4.50
CA VAL A 200 14.59 5.70 5.50
C VAL A 200 15.47 4.49 5.27
N ALA A 201 16.08 3.99 6.34
CA ALA A 201 16.78 2.71 6.33
C ALA A 201 15.80 1.56 6.61
N LEU A 202 15.74 0.56 5.73
CA LEU A 202 14.94 -0.65 5.91
C LEU A 202 15.86 -1.82 6.29
N VAL A 203 15.72 -2.32 7.52
CA VAL A 203 16.40 -3.52 8.01
C VAL A 203 15.67 -4.75 7.50
N ALA A 204 16.41 -5.70 6.94
CA ALA A 204 15.90 -6.98 6.43
C ALA A 204 14.77 -6.80 5.40
N GLY A 205 15.16 -6.55 4.15
CA GLY A 205 14.26 -6.54 3.02
C GLY A 205 13.48 -7.84 2.91
N ARG A 206 12.19 -7.76 2.54
CA ARG A 206 11.36 -8.96 2.42
C ARG A 206 11.94 -9.93 1.38
N HIS A 207 11.97 -11.21 1.76
CA HIS A 207 12.28 -12.28 0.83
C HIS A 207 11.32 -12.31 -0.35
N ARG A 208 11.86 -12.68 -1.51
CA ARG A 208 11.09 -12.87 -2.73
C ARG A 208 10.82 -14.36 -2.92
N TYR A 209 9.58 -14.79 -2.66
CA TYR A 209 9.15 -16.15 -2.94
C TYR A 209 8.97 -16.37 -4.45
N GLU A 210 9.34 -17.55 -4.96
CA GLU A 210 9.08 -17.93 -6.35
C GLU A 210 7.57 -18.13 -6.56
N GLY A 211 7.00 -17.51 -7.60
CA GLY A 211 5.59 -17.71 -7.99
C GLY A 211 4.63 -16.53 -7.75
N GLY A 212 5.08 -15.41 -7.17
CA GLY A 212 4.24 -14.22 -7.02
C GLY A 212 5.03 -12.94 -6.82
N THR A 213 4.82 -11.95 -7.71
CA THR A 213 5.47 -10.62 -7.67
C THR A 213 4.80 -9.65 -6.69
N TYR A 214 3.64 -9.98 -6.12
CA TYR A 214 2.72 -8.97 -5.62
C TYR A 214 2.92 -8.45 -4.19
N ARG A 215 4.02 -8.78 -3.49
CA ARG A 215 4.23 -8.30 -2.10
C ARG A 215 5.60 -7.70 -1.78
N ALA A 216 6.68 -8.15 -2.42
CA ALA A 216 8.03 -7.70 -2.04
C ALA A 216 8.40 -6.33 -2.63
N GLU A 217 7.82 -5.94 -3.77
CA GLU A 217 8.15 -4.68 -4.47
C GLU A 217 7.17 -3.54 -4.11
N GLY A 218 5.93 -3.87 -3.72
CA GLY A 218 4.83 -2.89 -3.64
C GLY A 218 5.05 -1.75 -2.64
N PHE A 219 5.66 -2.02 -1.48
CA PHE A 219 5.96 -0.98 -0.50
C PHE A 219 7.13 -0.08 -0.94
N LEU A 220 8.08 -0.62 -1.72
CA LEU A 220 9.18 0.16 -2.30
C LEU A 220 8.67 1.12 -3.38
N ASP A 221 7.78 0.63 -4.24
CA ASP A 221 7.09 1.48 -5.22
C ASP A 221 6.26 2.57 -4.55
N ALA A 222 5.53 2.22 -3.49
CA ALA A 222 4.76 3.20 -2.72
C ALA A 222 5.68 4.26 -2.07
N ALA A 223 6.79 3.85 -1.46
CA ALA A 223 7.77 4.76 -0.87
C ALA A 223 8.31 5.74 -1.92
N ARG A 224 8.77 5.24 -3.06
CA ARG A 224 9.26 6.06 -4.18
C ARG A 224 8.19 7.04 -4.67
N ALA A 225 6.95 6.59 -4.81
CA ALA A 225 5.85 7.44 -5.26
C ALA A 225 5.46 8.55 -4.27
N LEU A 226 5.74 8.33 -2.98
CA LEU A 226 5.54 9.29 -1.89
C LEU A 226 6.76 10.22 -1.68
N GLY A 227 7.86 10.01 -2.41
CA GLY A 227 9.09 10.78 -2.21
C GLY A 227 9.95 10.31 -1.05
N ILE A 228 9.80 9.04 -0.67
CA ILE A 228 10.60 8.38 0.36
C ILE A 228 11.70 7.56 -0.33
N ALA A 229 12.95 7.91 -0.05
CA ALA A 229 14.13 7.19 -0.51
C ALA A 229 14.47 6.08 0.49
N ILE A 230 14.57 4.83 0.02
CA ILE A 230 14.81 3.67 0.88
C ILE A 230 16.25 3.17 0.72
N THR A 231 17.02 3.19 1.80
CA THR A 231 18.30 2.48 1.90
C THR A 231 18.05 1.09 2.49
N ILE A 232 18.42 0.03 1.78
CA ILE A 232 18.23 -1.35 2.24
C ILE A 232 19.45 -1.78 3.07
N LEU A 233 19.22 -2.34 4.26
CA LEU A 233 20.24 -2.96 5.11
C LEU A 233 19.97 -4.47 5.16
N ASP A 234 20.76 -5.26 4.44
CA ASP A 234 20.50 -6.70 4.28
C ASP A 234 21.76 -7.50 4.04
N GLU A 235 21.65 -8.82 4.09
CA GLU A 235 22.75 -9.75 3.85
C GLU A 235 23.32 -9.60 2.42
N PRO A 236 24.64 -9.76 2.21
CA PRO A 236 25.22 -9.85 0.88
C PRO A 236 24.53 -10.95 0.05
N GLY A 237 24.24 -10.64 -1.22
CA GLY A 237 23.54 -11.54 -2.14
C GLY A 237 22.01 -11.44 -2.08
N HIS A 238 21.44 -10.58 -1.23
CA HIS A 238 20.01 -10.31 -1.23
C HIS A 238 19.55 -9.78 -2.60
N TRP A 239 18.34 -10.12 -3.04
CA TRP A 239 17.86 -9.80 -4.40
C TRP A 239 17.80 -8.29 -4.68
N LEU A 240 17.65 -7.46 -3.65
CA LEU A 240 17.67 -6.00 -3.79
C LEU A 240 19.08 -5.43 -4.03
N GLU A 241 20.16 -6.18 -3.78
CA GLU A 241 21.52 -5.68 -4.00
C GLU A 241 21.81 -5.42 -5.48
N GLY A 242 21.32 -6.30 -6.37
CA GLY A 242 21.67 -6.30 -7.79
C GLY A 242 21.06 -5.15 -8.62
N GLU A 243 21.78 -4.74 -9.67
CA GLU A 243 21.43 -3.66 -10.61
C GLU A 243 20.01 -3.77 -11.21
N LYS A 244 19.53 -5.00 -11.45
CA LYS A 244 18.18 -5.27 -11.96
C LYS A 244 17.09 -4.58 -11.12
N TYR A 245 17.31 -4.45 -9.81
CA TYR A 245 16.36 -3.94 -8.84
C TYR A 245 16.77 -2.60 -8.23
N ALA A 246 17.83 -1.97 -8.74
CA ALA A 246 18.29 -0.66 -8.27
C ALA A 246 17.20 0.42 -8.32
N HIS A 247 16.26 0.32 -9.27
CA HIS A 247 15.13 1.25 -9.40
C HIS A 247 14.11 1.20 -8.24
N LEU A 248 14.17 0.20 -7.36
CA LEU A 248 13.29 0.03 -6.20
C LEU A 248 13.89 0.62 -4.90
N ARG A 249 15.14 1.08 -4.91
CA ARG A 249 15.83 1.57 -3.72
C ARG A 249 16.68 2.79 -4.05
N ASP A 250 17.09 3.51 -3.02
CA ASP A 250 18.08 4.58 -3.13
C ASP A 250 19.50 4.01 -3.00
N ASP A 251 19.73 3.17 -1.99
CA ASP A 251 21.02 2.52 -1.73
C ASP A 251 20.84 1.12 -1.12
N PHE A 252 21.90 0.32 -1.14
CA PHE A 252 21.98 -0.98 -0.49
C PHE A 252 23.27 -1.08 0.31
N VAL A 253 23.16 -1.42 1.58
CA VAL A 253 24.28 -1.62 2.48
C VAL A 253 24.28 -3.07 2.95
N ALA A 254 25.33 -3.78 2.57
CA ALA A 254 25.52 -5.16 3.01
C ALA A 254 25.81 -5.20 4.52
N VAL A 255 24.96 -5.88 5.27
CA VAL A 255 25.03 -6.03 6.73
C VAL A 255 24.80 -7.49 7.08
N ASN A 256 25.68 -8.07 7.91
CA ASN A 256 25.43 -9.37 8.50
C ASN A 256 24.33 -9.26 9.58
N LEU A 257 23.20 -9.91 9.35
CA LEU A 257 22.00 -9.89 10.17
C LEU A 257 21.89 -11.07 11.15
N SER A 258 22.96 -11.86 11.30
CA SER A 258 22.99 -12.97 12.28
C SER A 258 22.68 -12.50 13.70
N PHE A 259 21.73 -13.17 14.36
CA PHE A 259 21.34 -12.88 15.75
C PHE A 259 22.46 -13.20 16.74
N ASN A 260 23.14 -12.15 17.20
CA ASN A 260 24.14 -12.17 18.27
C ASN A 260 24.26 -10.76 18.87
N ASP A 261 24.98 -10.64 20.00
CA ASP A 261 25.19 -9.39 20.74
C ASP A 261 25.73 -8.22 19.89
N GLY A 262 26.28 -8.48 18.70
CA GLY A 262 26.79 -7.46 17.79
C GLY A 262 25.78 -6.91 16.78
N LEU A 263 24.56 -7.46 16.68
CA LEU A 263 23.62 -7.14 15.61
C LEU A 263 23.19 -5.65 15.61
N VAL A 264 22.75 -5.12 16.75
CA VAL A 264 22.37 -3.71 16.90
C VAL A 264 23.52 -2.78 16.50
N ARG A 265 24.74 -3.11 16.92
CA ARG A 265 25.93 -2.34 16.54
C ARG A 265 26.17 -2.35 15.03
N ARG A 266 26.02 -3.50 14.37
CA ARG A 266 26.19 -3.59 12.90
C ARG A 266 25.17 -2.75 12.15
N ILE A 267 23.91 -2.76 12.60
CA ILE A 267 22.83 -1.93 12.02
C ILE A 267 23.11 -0.44 12.25
N THR A 268 23.46 -0.05 13.47
CA THR A 268 23.76 1.35 13.80
C THR A 268 24.98 1.87 13.06
N ASP A 269 26.07 1.09 12.97
CA ASP A 269 27.27 1.43 12.20
C ASP A 269 26.96 1.60 10.69
N ALA A 270 25.99 0.84 10.15
CA ALA A 270 25.57 0.95 8.76
C ALA A 270 24.82 2.27 8.45
N VAL A 271 24.09 2.81 9.44
CA VAL A 271 23.31 4.06 9.32
C VAL A 271 24.12 5.28 9.72
N LYS A 272 25.05 5.15 10.68
CA LYS A 272 25.78 6.26 11.28
C LYS A 272 26.54 7.09 10.23
N GLY A 273 26.33 8.40 10.27
CA GLY A 273 26.96 9.35 9.34
C GLY A 273 26.27 9.46 7.98
N ARG A 274 25.19 8.71 7.74
CA ARG A 274 24.29 8.89 6.60
C ARG A 274 23.19 9.90 6.96
N ASP A 275 22.67 10.54 5.93
CA ASP A 275 21.50 11.42 6.02
C ASP A 275 20.24 10.54 5.98
N ILE A 276 19.82 10.03 7.14
CA ILE A 276 18.67 9.12 7.31
C ILE A 276 17.74 9.71 8.36
N ASP A 277 16.46 9.83 8.03
CA ASP A 277 15.41 10.39 8.87
C ASP A 277 14.74 9.35 9.78
N GLY A 278 14.85 8.06 9.44
CA GLY A 278 14.25 6.98 10.20
C GLY A 278 14.75 5.59 9.82
N ILE A 279 14.50 4.61 10.69
CA ILE A 279 14.85 3.20 10.48
C ILE A 279 13.63 2.32 10.76
N ILE A 280 13.34 1.37 9.88
CA ILE A 280 12.15 0.51 9.96
C ILE A 280 12.48 -0.94 9.60
N THR A 281 11.57 -1.85 9.93
CA THR A 281 11.54 -3.22 9.41
C THR A 281 10.08 -3.62 9.14
N PHE A 282 9.89 -4.61 8.27
CA PHE A 282 8.58 -5.24 8.00
C PHE A 282 8.49 -6.68 8.53
N THR A 283 9.42 -7.07 9.40
CA THR A 283 9.51 -8.42 9.95
C THR A 283 9.64 -8.38 11.48
N ASP A 284 8.82 -9.20 12.14
CA ASP A 284 8.81 -9.33 13.61
C ASP A 284 10.18 -9.74 14.16
N GLU A 285 10.96 -10.48 13.36
CA GLU A 285 12.28 -10.99 13.72
C GLU A 285 13.27 -9.87 14.07
N TYR A 286 13.22 -8.75 13.36
CA TYR A 286 14.15 -7.64 13.56
C TYR A 286 13.50 -6.43 14.25
N VAL A 287 12.23 -6.50 14.67
CA VAL A 287 11.51 -5.31 15.17
C VAL A 287 12.14 -4.72 16.42
N LEU A 288 12.50 -5.55 17.40
CA LEU A 288 13.16 -5.11 18.63
C LEU A 288 14.55 -4.55 18.36
N THR A 289 15.34 -5.29 17.57
CA THR A 289 16.70 -4.86 17.18
C THR A 289 16.67 -3.52 16.41
N THR A 290 15.67 -3.32 15.55
CA THR A 290 15.49 -2.08 14.78
C THR A 290 15.09 -0.93 15.70
N GLY A 291 14.20 -1.17 16.66
CA GLY A 291 13.85 -0.20 17.71
C GLY A 291 15.05 0.19 18.56
N GLU A 292 15.85 -0.78 19.02
CA GLU A 292 17.09 -0.53 19.76
C GLU A 292 18.10 0.28 18.94
N ALA A 293 18.25 -0.04 17.65
CA ALA A 293 19.11 0.73 16.75
C ALA A 293 18.61 2.17 16.58
N ALA A 294 17.29 2.38 16.47
CA ALA A 294 16.69 3.70 16.39
C ALA A 294 16.99 4.53 17.65
N GLU A 295 16.81 3.96 18.85
CA GLU A 295 17.13 4.62 20.12
C GLU A 295 18.61 5.02 20.21
N VAL A 296 19.52 4.12 19.84
CA VAL A 296 20.98 4.39 19.82
C VAL A 296 21.34 5.53 18.85
N LEU A 297 20.65 5.62 17.73
CA LEU A 297 20.86 6.65 16.70
C LEU A 297 20.12 7.96 17.00
N GLY A 298 19.21 7.97 17.98
CA GLY A 298 18.31 9.11 18.24
C GLY A 298 17.29 9.34 17.13
N LEU A 299 16.92 8.29 16.39
CA LEU A 299 15.91 8.34 15.33
C LEU A 299 14.50 8.07 15.89
N PRO A 300 13.43 8.56 15.23
CA PRO A 300 12.07 8.28 15.65
C PRO A 300 11.75 6.79 15.62
N ALA A 301 11.17 6.27 16.71
CA ALA A 301 10.63 4.93 16.83
C ALA A 301 9.59 4.89 17.95
N GLU A 302 8.73 3.87 17.90
CA GLU A 302 7.87 3.52 19.04
C GLU A 302 8.73 3.12 20.25
N PRO A 303 8.22 3.28 21.49
CA PRO A 303 8.98 2.90 22.67
C PRO A 303 9.34 1.42 22.65
N LEU A 304 10.61 1.07 22.90
CA LEU A 304 11.08 -0.31 22.84
C LEU A 304 10.29 -1.25 23.76
N HIS A 305 9.99 -0.80 24.98
CA HIS A 305 9.20 -1.58 25.94
C HIS A 305 7.78 -1.87 25.43
N ALA A 306 7.16 -0.97 24.66
CA ALA A 306 5.83 -1.18 24.08
C ALA A 306 5.87 -2.26 22.98
N MET A 307 6.92 -2.25 22.14
CA MET A 307 7.15 -3.29 21.14
C MET A 307 7.40 -4.66 21.78
N GLN A 308 8.20 -4.71 22.86
CA GLN A 308 8.45 -5.93 23.63
C GLN A 308 7.14 -6.49 24.22
N GLN A 309 6.33 -5.65 24.86
CA GLN A 309 5.03 -6.06 25.40
C GLN A 309 4.06 -6.53 24.31
N GLY A 310 4.11 -5.95 23.12
CA GLY A 310 3.28 -6.37 21.99
C GLY A 310 3.65 -7.75 21.44
N LEU A 311 4.93 -8.12 21.47
CA LEU A 311 5.43 -9.40 20.95
C LEU A 311 5.27 -10.56 21.94
N HIS A 312 5.43 -10.31 23.24
CA HIS A 312 5.20 -11.31 24.28
C HIS A 312 3.71 -11.39 24.63
N LYS A 313 3.08 -12.51 24.27
CA LYS A 313 1.62 -12.66 24.35
C LYS A 313 1.09 -12.56 25.79
N ASP A 314 1.86 -13.02 26.78
CA ASP A 314 1.49 -12.93 28.18
C ASP A 314 1.57 -11.48 28.71
N GLU A 315 2.59 -10.72 28.30
CA GLU A 315 2.71 -9.29 28.62
C GLU A 315 1.58 -8.49 27.95
N LEU A 316 1.27 -8.77 26.69
CA LEU A 316 0.14 -8.17 26.00
C LEU A 316 -1.19 -8.44 26.76
N ARG A 317 -1.40 -9.66 27.28
CA ARG A 317 -2.57 -9.98 28.10
C ARG A 317 -2.61 -9.16 29.39
N LYS A 318 -1.48 -8.96 30.06
CA LYS A 318 -1.38 -8.12 31.26
C LYS A 318 -1.70 -6.66 30.97
N VAL A 319 -1.23 -6.13 29.84
CA VAL A 319 -1.48 -4.73 29.43
C VAL A 319 -2.95 -4.51 29.07
N VAL A 320 -3.53 -5.38 28.22
CA VAL A 320 -4.93 -5.25 27.81
C VAL A 320 -5.87 -5.47 28.99
N ASN A 321 -5.53 -6.39 29.90
CA ASN A 321 -6.22 -6.67 31.16
C ASN A 321 -7.74 -6.89 31.00
N ASN A 322 -8.11 -7.95 30.27
CA ASN A 322 -9.52 -8.35 30.11
C ASN A 322 -9.89 -9.37 31.19
N THR A 323 -10.77 -8.99 32.12
CA THR A 323 -11.17 -9.83 33.25
C THR A 323 -11.96 -11.09 32.86
N ASN A 324 -12.47 -11.17 31.63
CA ASN A 324 -13.19 -12.34 31.13
C ASN A 324 -12.26 -13.40 30.52
N ILE A 325 -10.96 -13.10 30.39
CA ILE A 325 -9.95 -14.02 29.86
C ILE A 325 -9.06 -14.43 31.03
N GLN A 326 -9.06 -15.72 31.36
CA GLN A 326 -8.05 -16.28 32.26
C GLN A 326 -6.75 -16.44 31.46
N ALA A 327 -5.63 -16.04 32.04
CA ALA A 327 -4.33 -16.14 31.41
C ALA A 327 -3.25 -16.47 32.44
N PHE A 328 -2.44 -17.49 32.18
CA PHE A 328 -1.35 -17.94 33.05
C PHE A 328 -0.10 -18.24 32.24
N LEU A 329 1.04 -17.71 32.69
CA LEU A 329 2.35 -18.02 32.11
C LEU A 329 3.03 -19.12 32.92
N LEU A 330 3.44 -20.18 32.23
CA LEU A 330 4.39 -21.17 32.73
C LEU A 330 5.76 -20.87 32.11
N GLN A 331 6.77 -20.63 32.94
CA GLN A 331 8.17 -20.47 32.51
C GLN A 331 8.75 -21.77 31.94
N HIS A 332 8.25 -22.92 32.39
CA HIS A 332 8.63 -24.23 31.88
C HIS A 332 7.54 -25.26 32.18
N ALA A 333 7.45 -26.31 31.37
CA ALA A 333 6.40 -27.34 31.48
C ALA A 333 6.25 -27.93 32.88
N ALA A 334 7.36 -28.16 33.60
CA ALA A 334 7.34 -28.75 34.94
C ALA A 334 6.58 -27.91 35.99
N GLN A 335 6.30 -26.62 35.75
CA GLN A 335 5.50 -25.81 36.68
C GLN A 335 4.04 -26.28 36.76
N LEU A 336 3.53 -26.94 35.71
CA LEU A 336 2.18 -27.47 35.69
C LEU A 336 1.93 -28.49 36.84
N ASP A 337 2.97 -29.24 37.22
CA ASP A 337 2.96 -30.20 38.33
C ASP A 337 3.40 -29.59 39.67
N GLY A 338 3.80 -28.32 39.66
CA GLY A 338 4.29 -27.65 40.86
C GLY A 338 3.17 -27.34 41.85
N LEU A 339 3.44 -27.53 43.15
CA LEU A 339 2.51 -27.14 44.22
C LEU A 339 2.10 -25.66 44.14
N ALA A 340 2.97 -24.81 43.60
CA ALA A 340 2.69 -23.39 43.38
C ALA A 340 1.56 -23.14 42.36
N PHE A 341 1.37 -24.03 41.39
CA PHE A 341 0.34 -23.90 40.36
C PHE A 341 -0.90 -24.78 40.62
N ALA A 342 -0.82 -25.74 41.55
CA ALA A 342 -1.89 -26.71 41.82
C ALA A 342 -3.28 -26.07 42.05
N ASN A 343 -3.35 -24.96 42.79
CA ASN A 343 -4.62 -24.25 43.02
C ASN A 343 -5.16 -23.58 41.73
N ASN A 344 -4.27 -23.00 40.92
CA ASN A 344 -4.66 -22.41 39.64
C ASN A 344 -5.14 -23.49 38.68
N LEU A 345 -4.40 -24.61 38.60
CA LEU A 345 -4.74 -25.77 37.78
C LEU A 345 -6.14 -26.29 38.10
N ALA A 346 -6.46 -26.46 39.39
CA ALA A 346 -7.77 -26.92 39.83
C ALA A 346 -8.90 -25.91 39.58
N ALA A 347 -8.57 -24.63 39.38
CA ALA A 347 -9.53 -23.56 39.12
C ALA A 347 -9.69 -23.23 37.62
N LEU A 348 -8.91 -23.85 36.72
CA LEU A 348 -8.99 -23.60 35.29
C LEU A 348 -10.36 -23.93 34.72
N GLN A 349 -10.91 -22.99 33.97
CA GLN A 349 -12.14 -23.19 33.19
C GLN A 349 -11.81 -23.53 31.74
N TYR A 350 -12.29 -24.66 31.25
CA TYR A 350 -12.07 -25.12 29.87
C TYR A 350 -13.25 -24.69 28.96
N PRO A 351 -13.05 -24.57 27.63
CA PRO A 351 -11.81 -24.83 26.88
C PRO A 351 -10.73 -23.74 27.01
N LEU A 352 -9.48 -24.14 26.79
CA LEU A 352 -8.31 -23.27 26.79
C LEU A 352 -7.48 -23.37 25.52
N ILE A 353 -6.67 -22.36 25.29
CA ILE A 353 -5.54 -22.36 24.37
C ILE A 353 -4.24 -22.54 25.16
N VAL A 354 -3.39 -23.43 24.67
CA VAL A 354 -2.00 -23.59 25.08
C VAL A 354 -1.13 -23.14 23.91
N LYS A 355 -0.20 -22.21 24.14
CA LYS A 355 0.66 -21.68 23.07
C LYS A 355 2.00 -21.15 23.61
N PRO A 356 3.04 -21.02 22.76
CA PRO A 356 4.25 -20.30 23.13
C PRO A 356 3.96 -18.85 23.52
N ALA A 357 4.59 -18.34 24.57
CA ALA A 357 4.46 -16.95 24.98
C ALA A 357 5.02 -16.00 23.91
N TYR A 358 6.07 -16.42 23.20
CA TYR A 358 6.66 -15.75 22.05
C TYR A 358 6.66 -16.69 20.84
N GLY A 359 6.34 -16.18 19.64
CA GLY A 359 6.25 -17.00 18.42
C GLY A 359 5.25 -16.48 17.39
N ARG A 360 5.19 -17.14 16.24
CA ARG A 360 4.46 -16.70 15.02
C ARG A 360 3.77 -17.84 14.29
N ALA A 361 2.94 -17.51 13.30
CA ALA A 361 2.29 -18.45 12.36
C ALA A 361 1.52 -19.59 13.04
N SER A 362 0.92 -19.31 14.20
CA SER A 362 0.18 -20.29 15.02
C SER A 362 0.97 -21.57 15.37
N ALA A 363 2.31 -21.52 15.33
CA ALA A 363 3.16 -22.64 15.67
C ALA A 363 2.94 -23.08 17.12
N GLY A 364 2.60 -24.35 17.32
CA GLY A 364 2.39 -24.92 18.65
C GLY A 364 1.09 -24.50 19.36
N VAL A 365 0.21 -23.73 18.72
CA VAL A 365 -1.08 -23.34 19.33
C VAL A 365 -2.02 -24.54 19.36
N LYS A 366 -2.58 -24.85 20.54
CA LYS A 366 -3.46 -26.00 20.77
C LYS A 366 -4.67 -25.65 21.61
N LYS A 367 -5.85 -26.13 21.18
CA LYS A 367 -7.08 -26.10 21.99
C LYS A 367 -7.14 -27.31 22.90
N VAL A 368 -7.48 -27.10 24.16
CA VAL A 368 -7.57 -28.13 25.19
C VAL A 368 -8.89 -28.01 25.92
N THR A 369 -9.54 -29.14 26.20
CA THR A 369 -10.90 -29.19 26.76
C THR A 369 -10.94 -29.75 28.17
N ASP A 370 -9.81 -30.27 28.66
CA ASP A 370 -9.64 -30.82 30.00
C ASP A 370 -8.15 -30.81 30.42
N GLU A 371 -7.89 -31.22 31.66
CA GLU A 371 -6.53 -31.27 32.21
C GLU A 371 -5.63 -32.28 31.47
N SER A 372 -6.20 -33.38 30.97
CA SER A 372 -5.42 -34.41 30.26
C SER A 372 -4.86 -33.85 28.94
N SER A 373 -5.71 -33.20 28.16
CA SER A 373 -5.34 -32.54 26.91
C SER A 373 -4.42 -31.33 27.13
N LEU A 374 -4.60 -30.58 28.23
CA LEU A 374 -3.68 -29.53 28.66
C LEU A 374 -2.26 -30.06 28.87
N ARG A 375 -2.12 -31.13 29.65
CA ARG A 375 -0.81 -31.74 29.97
C ARG A 375 -0.11 -32.25 28.72
N GLU A 376 -0.87 -32.88 27.82
CA GLU A 376 -0.33 -33.38 26.57
C GLU A 376 0.09 -32.24 25.62
N ALA A 377 -0.71 -31.17 25.51
CA ALA A 377 -0.36 -30.00 24.71
C ALA A 377 0.93 -29.33 25.19
N VAL A 378 1.10 -29.17 26.52
CA VAL A 378 2.33 -28.65 27.13
C VAL A 378 3.53 -29.55 26.80
N ARG A 379 3.36 -30.88 26.91
CA ARG A 379 4.41 -31.85 26.57
C ARG A 379 4.81 -31.76 25.09
N LEU A 380 3.85 -31.59 24.17
CA LEU A 380 4.10 -31.44 22.74
C LEU A 380 4.90 -30.17 22.46
N LEU A 381 4.53 -29.04 23.05
CA LEU A 381 5.27 -27.77 22.90
C LEU A 381 6.74 -27.91 23.32
N THR A 382 7.00 -28.53 24.47
CA THR A 382 8.37 -28.77 24.94
C THR A 382 9.14 -29.72 24.01
N ALA A 383 8.47 -30.77 23.51
CA ALA A 383 9.09 -31.71 22.57
C ALA A 383 9.48 -31.05 21.24
N ASP A 384 8.71 -30.05 20.81
CA ASP A 384 8.95 -29.26 19.61
C ASP A 384 9.94 -28.09 19.84
N GLY A 385 10.40 -27.87 21.08
CA GLY A 385 11.32 -26.79 21.45
C GLY A 385 10.69 -25.40 21.39
N LEU A 386 9.38 -25.30 21.59
CA LEU A 386 8.61 -24.07 21.46
C LEU A 386 8.28 -23.41 22.83
N ASP A 387 8.93 -23.83 23.90
CA ASP A 387 8.69 -23.34 25.26
C ASP A 387 9.85 -22.53 25.86
N GLU A 388 10.87 -22.17 25.07
CA GLU A 388 12.06 -21.42 25.53
C GLU A 388 11.70 -20.09 26.21
N GLU A 389 10.73 -19.36 25.66
CA GLU A 389 10.23 -18.08 26.19
C GLU A 389 8.98 -18.27 27.09
N GLY A 390 8.67 -19.51 27.45
CA GLY A 390 7.51 -19.89 28.26
C GLY A 390 6.26 -20.26 27.46
N ILE A 391 5.28 -20.77 28.20
CA ILE A 391 4.01 -21.32 27.70
C ILE A 391 2.86 -20.52 28.30
N LEU A 392 2.03 -19.95 27.44
CA LEU A 392 0.82 -19.23 27.82
C LEU A 392 -0.39 -20.17 27.77
N LEU A 393 -1.12 -20.24 28.88
CA LEU A 393 -2.44 -20.85 28.98
C LEU A 393 -3.48 -19.73 28.99
N GLU A 394 -4.47 -19.73 28.10
CA GLU A 394 -5.51 -18.70 28.09
C GLU A 394 -6.89 -19.21 27.67
N THR A 395 -7.96 -18.52 28.07
CA THR A 395 -9.35 -18.82 27.64
C THR A 395 -9.43 -18.96 26.12
N PHE A 396 -9.99 -20.06 25.62
CA PHE A 396 -10.42 -20.15 24.22
C PHE A 396 -11.63 -19.22 24.02
N VAL A 397 -11.48 -18.24 23.14
CA VAL A 397 -12.55 -17.29 22.81
C VAL A 397 -13.30 -17.82 21.60
N ASP A 398 -14.49 -18.35 21.83
CA ASP A 398 -15.38 -18.82 20.76
C ASP A 398 -16.06 -17.63 20.07
N GLY A 399 -15.90 -17.52 18.75
CA GLY A 399 -16.44 -16.43 17.96
C GLY A 399 -15.70 -16.20 16.63
N PRO A 400 -16.14 -15.21 15.84
CA PRO A 400 -15.46 -14.84 14.61
C PRO A 400 -14.09 -14.21 14.90
N GLU A 401 -13.11 -14.51 14.04
CA GLU A 401 -11.77 -13.93 14.08
C GLU A 401 -11.63 -12.82 13.04
N LEU A 402 -10.88 -11.77 13.40
CA LEU A 402 -10.69 -10.58 12.57
C LEU A 402 -9.22 -10.20 12.53
N ASP A 403 -8.72 -10.04 11.30
CA ASP A 403 -7.44 -9.42 11.03
C ASP A 403 -7.60 -7.91 10.82
N CYS A 404 -6.89 -7.14 11.63
CA CYS A 404 -6.98 -5.69 11.67
C CYS A 404 -5.68 -5.06 11.15
N ASN A 405 -5.67 -4.54 9.92
CA ASN A 405 -4.57 -3.71 9.42
C ASN A 405 -4.87 -2.24 9.70
N PHE A 406 -3.98 -1.51 10.37
CA PHE A 406 -4.24 -0.13 10.77
C PHE A 406 -3.04 0.79 10.59
N VAL A 407 -3.32 2.09 10.56
CA VAL A 407 -2.31 3.15 10.63
C VAL A 407 -2.58 3.97 11.89
N LEU A 408 -1.58 4.06 12.76
CA LEU A 408 -1.59 4.86 13.98
C LEU A 408 -0.78 6.14 13.75
N CYS A 409 -1.27 7.27 14.28
CA CYS A 409 -0.51 8.52 14.32
C CYS A 409 -1.01 9.36 15.50
N ASP A 410 -0.08 9.85 16.32
CA ASP A 410 -0.36 10.63 17.53
C ASP A 410 -1.40 9.95 18.46
N GLY A 411 -1.34 8.62 18.55
CA GLY A 411 -2.25 7.81 19.37
C GLY A 411 -3.68 7.68 18.84
N GLU A 412 -3.91 8.01 17.56
CA GLU A 412 -5.20 7.91 16.86
C GLU A 412 -5.13 6.94 15.68
N VAL A 413 -6.14 6.06 15.56
CA VAL A 413 -6.26 5.11 14.43
C VAL A 413 -6.81 5.86 13.21
N LEU A 414 -5.94 6.23 12.29
CA LEU A 414 -6.29 6.97 11.08
C LEU A 414 -6.92 6.10 9.99
N PHE A 415 -6.47 4.84 9.91
CA PHE A 415 -6.96 3.86 8.97
C PHE A 415 -7.14 2.53 9.68
N LEU A 416 -8.19 1.79 9.30
CA LEU A 416 -8.47 0.45 9.78
C LEU A 416 -9.14 -0.32 8.64
N GLU A 417 -8.47 -1.36 8.18
CA GLU A 417 -9.02 -2.44 7.37
C GLU A 417 -9.33 -3.61 8.31
N LEU A 418 -10.54 -4.16 8.17
CA LEU A 418 -10.99 -5.33 8.88
C LEU A 418 -11.16 -6.46 7.86
N THR A 419 -10.56 -7.60 8.14
CA THR A 419 -10.64 -8.80 7.30
C THR A 419 -11.22 -9.92 8.14
N ASP A 420 -12.26 -10.58 7.65
CA ASP A 420 -12.79 -11.78 8.31
C ASP A 420 -11.81 -12.94 8.08
N ASP A 421 -11.26 -13.50 9.14
CA ASP A 421 -10.47 -14.74 9.08
C ASP A 421 -11.40 -15.93 9.33
N LEU A 422 -11.44 -16.85 8.38
CA LEU A 422 -12.41 -17.94 8.42
C LEU A 422 -11.91 -19.08 9.33
N PRO A 423 -12.83 -19.76 10.04
CA PRO A 423 -12.47 -20.77 11.02
C PRO A 423 -11.46 -21.80 10.52
N SER A 424 -10.45 -22.04 11.34
CA SER A 424 -9.45 -23.08 11.19
C SER A 424 -9.96 -24.43 11.70
N ALA A 425 -9.14 -25.48 11.53
CA ALA A 425 -9.45 -26.78 12.12
C ALA A 425 -9.47 -26.74 13.66
N GLY A 426 -8.64 -25.89 14.27
CA GLY A 426 -8.56 -25.72 15.73
C GLY A 426 -9.81 -25.11 16.36
N ASP A 427 -10.63 -24.41 15.57
CA ASP A 427 -11.85 -23.75 16.06
C ASP A 427 -13.01 -24.73 16.30
N ALA A 428 -12.98 -25.88 15.64
CA ALA A 428 -14.05 -26.87 15.70
C ALA A 428 -14.37 -27.32 17.15
N ASN A 429 -15.63 -27.66 17.40
CA ASN A 429 -16.07 -28.15 18.71
C ASN A 429 -15.45 -29.50 19.07
N ASP A 430 -15.18 -30.33 18.07
CA ASP A 430 -14.53 -31.63 18.16
C ASP A 430 -13.04 -31.59 17.79
N ALA A 431 -12.44 -30.40 17.76
CA ALA A 431 -11.01 -30.23 17.51
C ALA A 431 -10.16 -31.04 18.50
N THR A 432 -9.12 -31.66 17.96
CA THR A 432 -8.14 -32.47 18.68
C THR A 432 -6.80 -31.74 18.77
N LEU A 433 -5.85 -32.30 19.52
CA LEU A 433 -4.48 -31.78 19.55
C LEU A 433 -3.74 -31.89 18.21
N ALA A 434 -4.26 -32.65 17.24
CA ALA A 434 -3.68 -32.69 15.89
C ALA A 434 -4.09 -31.48 15.05
N ASP A 435 -5.23 -30.86 15.36
CA ASP A 435 -5.75 -29.72 14.64
C ASP A 435 -4.96 -28.45 14.97
N ASN A 436 -4.89 -27.53 14.01
CA ASN A 436 -4.07 -26.32 14.09
C ASN A 436 -4.92 -25.08 13.78
N PHE A 437 -4.36 -23.93 14.16
CA PHE A 437 -4.90 -22.61 13.91
C PHE A 437 -4.21 -21.94 12.72
N PHE A 438 -3.89 -22.71 11.67
CA PHE A 438 -3.36 -22.11 10.44
C PHE A 438 -4.49 -21.44 9.67
N GLU A 439 -4.17 -20.26 9.15
CA GLU A 439 -5.03 -19.46 8.29
C GLU A 439 -5.55 -20.30 7.12
N THR A 440 -6.85 -20.22 6.84
CA THR A 440 -7.49 -21.00 5.76
C THR A 440 -7.85 -20.10 4.59
N ALA A 441 -8.77 -19.18 4.81
CA ALA A 441 -9.27 -18.24 3.83
C ALA A 441 -9.69 -16.97 4.55
N MET A 442 -9.53 -15.84 3.86
CA MET A 442 -9.80 -14.53 4.41
C MET A 442 -10.71 -13.74 3.48
N ILE A 443 -11.60 -12.93 4.03
CA ILE A 443 -12.51 -12.06 3.28
C ILE A 443 -12.27 -10.61 3.67
N SER A 444 -11.68 -9.83 2.76
CA SER A 444 -11.50 -8.38 2.91
C SER A 444 -12.42 -7.63 1.94
N ASN A 445 -13.14 -6.58 2.35
CA ASN A 445 -13.31 -6.10 3.74
C ASN A 445 -14.41 -6.89 4.46
N SER A 446 -14.35 -6.89 5.80
CA SER A 446 -15.31 -7.55 6.68
C SER A 446 -16.77 -7.14 6.44
N GLY A 447 -17.67 -8.12 6.52
CA GLY A 447 -19.11 -7.93 6.38
C GLY A 447 -19.85 -7.50 7.66
N LEU A 448 -19.13 -7.28 8.76
CA LEU A 448 -19.73 -6.96 10.07
C LEU A 448 -20.56 -5.66 10.05
N PRO A 449 -21.61 -5.55 10.89
CA PRO A 449 -22.36 -4.30 11.05
C PRO A 449 -21.45 -3.13 11.45
N ALA A 450 -21.75 -1.93 10.98
CA ALA A 450 -20.94 -0.74 11.25
C ALA A 450 -20.71 -0.46 12.75
N SER A 451 -21.68 -0.80 13.62
CA SER A 451 -21.53 -0.69 15.07
C SER A 451 -20.48 -1.64 15.64
N GLU A 452 -20.34 -2.83 15.08
CA GLU A 452 -19.34 -3.82 15.51
C GLU A 452 -17.95 -3.45 14.98
N GLN A 453 -17.85 -2.99 13.74
CA GLN A 453 -16.60 -2.43 13.21
C GLN A 453 -16.10 -1.25 14.05
N GLN A 454 -17.01 -0.38 14.51
CA GLN A 454 -16.67 0.71 15.41
C GLN A 454 -16.22 0.19 16.80
N ALA A 455 -16.88 -0.83 17.34
CA ALA A 455 -16.48 -1.44 18.60
C ALA A 455 -15.07 -2.05 18.53
N VAL A 456 -14.71 -2.70 17.41
CA VAL A 456 -13.36 -3.20 17.14
C VAL A 456 -12.35 -2.05 17.11
N ARG A 457 -12.63 -0.98 16.34
CA ARG A 457 -11.79 0.22 16.30
C ARG A 457 -11.54 0.80 17.69
N ASP A 458 -12.59 1.00 18.48
CA ASP A 458 -12.49 1.60 19.81
C ASP A 458 -11.69 0.69 20.76
N SER A 459 -11.88 -0.63 20.66
CA SER A 459 -11.14 -1.61 21.46
C SER A 459 -9.66 -1.64 21.11
N LEU A 460 -9.34 -1.65 19.82
CA LEU A 460 -7.98 -1.60 19.30
C LEU A 460 -7.27 -0.33 19.78
N GLN A 461 -7.88 0.85 19.58
CA GLN A 461 -7.31 2.13 20.00
C GLN A 461 -7.07 2.20 21.51
N ARG A 462 -7.99 1.69 22.34
CA ARG A 462 -7.78 1.58 23.79
C ARG A 462 -6.58 0.69 24.13
N SER A 463 -6.41 -0.42 23.41
CA SER A 463 -5.34 -1.39 23.67
C SER A 463 -3.97 -0.84 23.28
N LEU A 464 -3.86 -0.20 22.11
CA LEU A 464 -2.65 0.47 21.63
C LEU A 464 -2.19 1.58 22.59
N ARG A 465 -3.13 2.39 23.10
CA ARG A 465 -2.84 3.41 24.12
C ARG A 465 -2.34 2.85 25.44
N LYS A 466 -2.85 1.69 25.86
CA LYS A 466 -2.38 1.02 27.08
C LYS A 466 -0.95 0.48 26.91
N LEU A 467 -0.59 0.04 25.70
CA LEU A 467 0.78 -0.33 25.35
C LEU A 467 1.72 0.88 25.29
N GLY A 468 1.19 2.08 25.09
CA GLY A 468 1.99 3.29 24.91
C GLY A 468 2.45 3.52 23.48
N LEU A 469 1.82 2.85 22.49
CA LEU A 469 2.03 3.10 21.07
C LEU A 469 1.25 4.36 20.66
N GLY A 470 1.86 5.24 19.85
CA GLY A 470 1.24 6.53 19.54
C GLY A 470 1.84 7.32 18.39
#